data_AF-A0A2G2XMI4-F1
#
_entry.id   AF-A0A2G2XMI4-F1
#
_cell.length_a   1.000
_cell.length_b   1.000
_cell.length_c   1.000
_cell.angle_alpha   90.00
_cell.angle_beta   90.00
_cell.angle_gamma   90.00
#
_symmetry.space_group_name_H-M   'P 1'
#
loop_
_entity.id
_entity.type
_entity.pdbx_description
1 polymer ?
#
loop_
_entity_poly.entity_id
_entity_poly.type
_entity_poly.pdbx_seq_one_letter_code
_entity_poly.pdbx_strand_id
1 'polypeptide(L)'
;MLEKIHLTESISLHSSGYRLGFLRALNALGPSSSRGYFINSCYAHCQTEVQETWYRADSPKLANKTIAKALGDWFYDKNPFQKIDCPYPCDKTCHNRVSDPNVHPFDIDI
;
A
#
# COMPACT_ATOMS: atom_id res chain seq x y z
N MET A 1 9.97 -5.38 23.65
CA MET A 1 10.17 -4.45 22.51
C MET A 1 8.99 -4.70 21.59
N LEU A 2 8.02 -3.78 21.58
CA LEU A 2 6.63 -4.02 21.17
C LEU A 2 6.49 -4.38 19.68
N GLU A 3 5.67 -5.39 19.42
CA GLU A 3 5.32 -6.00 18.14
C GLU A 3 4.61 -4.99 17.21
N LYS A 4 5.38 -4.22 16.43
CA LYS A 4 4.82 -3.33 15.40
C LYS A 4 4.65 -4.11 14.10
N ILE A 5 3.41 -4.53 13.81
CA ILE A 5 3.06 -5.23 12.57
C ILE A 5 2.72 -4.19 11.48
N HIS A 6 3.50 -4.19 10.40
CA HIS A 6 3.20 -3.47 9.16
C HIS A 6 2.44 -4.41 8.22
N LEU A 7 1.23 -4.04 7.82
CA LEU A 7 0.47 -4.77 6.80
C LEU A 7 0.47 -3.94 5.51
N THR A 8 1.30 -4.36 4.55
CA THR A 8 1.21 -3.98 3.14
C THR A 8 1.02 -5.23 2.32
N GLU A 9 -0.21 -5.74 2.26
CA GLU A 9 -0.52 -6.80 1.30
C GLU A 9 -0.84 -6.19 -0.06
N SER A 10 -0.03 -6.56 -1.05
CA SER A 10 -0.19 -6.22 -2.47
C SER A 10 -0.81 -7.40 -3.24
N ILE A 11 -1.66 -8.21 -2.62
CA ILE A 11 -2.32 -9.32 -3.30
C ILE A 11 -3.68 -8.80 -3.79
N SER A 12 -3.78 -8.62 -5.11
CA SER A 12 -5.02 -8.61 -5.90
C SER A 12 -6.24 -7.89 -5.29
N LEU A 13 -6.10 -6.60 -4.95
CA LEU A 13 -7.25 -5.72 -4.66
C LEU A 13 -8.16 -5.45 -5.87
N HIS A 14 -7.87 -6.04 -7.05
CA HIS A 14 -8.74 -5.99 -8.21
C HIS A 14 -10.02 -6.84 -8.03
N SER A 15 -9.93 -7.98 -7.34
CA SER A 15 -11.12 -8.80 -7.05
C SER A 15 -11.83 -8.25 -5.82
N SER A 16 -13.03 -7.70 -6.00
CA SER A 16 -13.85 -7.15 -4.90
C SER A 16 -14.06 -8.15 -3.75
N GLY A 17 -14.04 -9.45 -4.05
CA GLY A 17 -14.13 -10.52 -3.06
C GLY A 17 -12.91 -10.62 -2.15
N TYR A 18 -11.69 -10.56 -2.71
CA TYR A 18 -10.46 -10.63 -1.93
C TYR A 18 -10.32 -9.42 -1.00
N ARG A 19 -10.54 -8.21 -1.54
CA ARG A 19 -10.55 -6.98 -0.74
C ARG A 19 -11.47 -7.08 0.46
N LEU A 20 -12.72 -7.50 0.24
CA LEU A 20 -13.70 -7.61 1.30
C LEU A 20 -13.31 -8.69 2.34
N GLY A 21 -12.70 -9.78 1.90
CA GLY A 21 -12.14 -10.81 2.79
C GLY A 21 -11.01 -10.27 3.67
N PHE A 22 -10.03 -9.60 3.05
CA PHE A 22 -8.91 -8.95 3.75
C PHE A 22 -9.39 -7.91 4.77
N LEU A 23 -10.33 -7.03 4.39
CA LEU A 23 -10.89 -6.04 5.31
C LEU A 23 -11.67 -6.66 6.46
N ARG A 24 -12.39 -7.76 6.22
CA ARG A 24 -13.06 -8.52 7.29
C ARG A 24 -12.05 -9.15 8.25
N ALA A 25 -10.98 -9.75 7.74
CA ALA A 25 -9.92 -10.31 8.55
C ALA A 25 -9.24 -9.22 9.39
N LEU A 26 -8.90 -8.07 8.79
CA LEU A 26 -8.30 -6.93 9.49
C LEU A 26 -9.22 -6.40 10.60
N ASN A 27 -10.53 -6.31 10.35
CA ASN A 27 -11.50 -5.86 11.36
C ASN A 27 -11.65 -6.87 12.50
N ALA A 28 -11.60 -8.18 12.21
CA ALA A 28 -11.68 -9.24 13.21
C ALA A 28 -10.50 -9.22 14.20
N LEU A 29 -9.35 -8.64 13.82
CA LEU A 29 -8.21 -8.42 14.72
C LEU A 29 -8.45 -7.34 15.78
N GLY A 30 -9.59 -6.64 15.73
CA GLY A 30 -9.95 -5.57 16.67
C GLY A 30 -9.10 -4.29 16.54
N PRO A 31 -9.49 -3.22 17.27
CA PRO A 31 -8.73 -1.98 17.31
C PRO A 31 -7.40 -2.19 18.03
N SER A 32 -6.33 -1.54 17.54
CA SER A 32 -5.02 -1.53 18.18
C SER A 32 -4.34 -0.20 17.88
N SER A 33 -3.79 0.47 18.88
CA SER A 33 -3.02 1.71 18.71
C SER A 33 -1.60 1.46 18.19
N SER A 34 -1.06 0.25 18.36
CA SER A 34 0.29 -0.12 17.87
C SER A 34 0.28 -0.58 16.41
N ARG A 35 -0.87 -0.98 15.86
CA ARG A 35 -0.99 -1.45 14.47
C ARG A 35 -0.96 -0.29 13.48
N GLY A 36 -0.19 -0.44 12.41
CA GLY A 36 -0.18 0.48 11.28
C GLY A 36 -0.67 -0.21 10.01
N TYR A 37 -1.43 0.51 9.18
CA TYR A 37 -1.83 0.02 7.87
C TYR A 37 -1.93 1.15 6.84
N PHE A 38 -1.36 0.87 5.67
CA PHE A 38 -1.45 1.67 4.46
C PHE A 38 -2.07 0.77 3.40
N ILE A 39 -3.39 0.86 3.22
CA ILE A 39 -4.13 -0.01 2.30
C ILE A 39 -4.69 0.89 1.21
N ASN A 40 -3.96 1.05 0.11
CA ASN A 40 -4.43 1.80 -1.03
C ASN A 40 -5.08 0.91 -2.09
N SER A 41 -5.63 1.53 -3.12
CA SER A 41 -6.31 0.82 -4.20
C SER A 41 -5.45 0.69 -5.46
N CYS A 42 -4.16 0.36 -5.32
CA CYS A 42 -3.29 0.10 -6.46
C CYS A 42 -3.43 -1.32 -7.03
N TYR A 43 -3.28 -1.45 -8.34
CA TYR A 43 -3.00 -2.71 -9.01
C TYR A 43 -1.49 -2.96 -9.01
N ALA A 44 -0.99 -3.49 -7.89
CA ALA A 44 0.42 -3.81 -7.68
C ALA A 44 0.58 -5.07 -6.83
N HIS A 45 1.69 -5.78 -7.02
CA HIS A 45 2.18 -6.85 -6.15
C HIS A 45 3.54 -6.44 -5.55
N CYS A 46 3.87 -6.92 -4.35
CA CYS A 46 5.12 -6.62 -3.64
C CYS A 46 5.48 -5.11 -3.57
N GLN A 47 4.51 -4.24 -3.32
CA GLN A 47 4.69 -2.78 -3.36
C GLN A 47 5.74 -2.26 -2.37
N THR A 48 6.04 -3.01 -1.31
CA THR A 48 7.06 -2.65 -0.32
C THR A 48 8.33 -3.49 -0.38
N GLU A 49 8.47 -4.37 -1.38
CA GLU A 49 9.66 -5.23 -1.52
C GLU A 49 10.86 -4.44 -2.07
N VAL A 50 10.65 -3.60 -3.09
CA VAL A 50 11.71 -2.85 -3.77
C VAL A 50 11.65 -1.37 -3.41
N GLN A 51 12.78 -0.76 -3.04
CA GLN A 51 12.82 0.63 -2.53
C GLN A 51 12.27 1.64 -3.54
N GLU A 52 12.45 1.37 -4.82
CA GLU A 52 12.03 2.18 -5.95
C GLU A 52 10.50 2.27 -6.07
N THR A 53 9.76 1.39 -5.39
CA THR A 53 8.28 1.38 -5.41
C THR A 53 7.65 2.09 -4.21
N TRP A 54 8.25 1.99 -3.01
CA TRP A 54 7.69 2.57 -1.79
C TRP A 54 8.44 3.80 -1.23
N TYR A 55 9.72 3.96 -1.58
CA TYR A 55 10.58 5.04 -1.09
C TYR A 55 10.78 6.17 -2.12
N ARG A 56 10.38 5.96 -3.37
CA ARG A 56 10.42 6.99 -4.43
C ARG A 56 9.55 8.21 -4.06
N ALA A 57 9.97 9.40 -4.50
CA ALA A 57 9.30 10.67 -4.17
C ALA A 57 7.84 10.73 -4.66
N ASP A 58 7.53 10.05 -5.75
CA ASP A 58 6.21 9.89 -6.36
C ASP A 58 5.63 8.49 -6.13
N SER A 59 6.08 7.77 -5.11
CA SER A 59 5.40 6.56 -4.63
C SER A 59 3.93 6.84 -4.33
N PRO A 60 3.05 5.82 -4.38
CA PRO A 60 1.63 5.98 -4.10
C PRO A 60 1.39 6.68 -2.76
N LYS A 61 0.33 7.48 -2.71
CA LYS A 61 -0.02 8.34 -1.60
C LYS A 61 -1.42 8.02 -1.12
N LEU A 62 -1.55 7.89 0.19
CA LEU A 62 -2.83 7.78 0.87
C LEU A 62 -2.92 8.86 1.93
N ALA A 63 -4.04 9.59 1.96
CA ALA A 63 -4.21 10.77 2.81
C ALA A 63 -3.04 11.78 2.67
N ASN A 64 -2.58 12.00 1.43
CA ASN A 64 -1.47 12.89 1.07
C ASN A 64 -0.11 12.55 1.74
N LYS A 65 0.08 11.29 2.18
CA LYS A 65 1.37 10.78 2.64
C LYS A 65 1.85 9.66 1.72
N THR A 66 3.13 9.69 1.34
CA THR A 66 3.80 8.57 0.67
C THR A 66 3.89 7.36 1.62
N ILE A 67 4.11 6.17 1.05
CA ILE A 67 4.31 4.95 1.84
C ILE A 67 5.44 5.13 2.85
N ALA A 68 6.60 5.62 2.40
CA ALA A 68 7.75 5.89 3.27
C ALA A 68 7.45 6.85 4.43
N LYS A 69 6.72 7.94 4.16
CA LYS A 69 6.35 8.91 5.20
C LYS A 69 5.38 8.30 6.22
N ALA A 70 4.39 7.55 5.74
CA ALA A 70 3.41 6.88 6.58
C ALA A 70 4.08 5.82 7.47
N LEU A 71 4.95 4.98 6.90
CA LEU A 71 5.73 3.98 7.62
C LEU A 71 6.62 4.62 8.68
N GLY A 72 7.38 5.65 8.32
CA GLY A 72 8.27 6.35 9.25
C GLY A 72 7.52 7.03 10.39
N ASP A 73 6.38 7.66 10.12
CA ASP A 73 5.57 8.29 11.15
C ASP A 73 5.03 7.28 12.17
N TRP A 74 4.56 6.12 11.69
CA TRP A 74 4.06 5.06 12.55
C TRP A 74 5.18 4.34 13.31
N PHE A 75 6.30 4.01 12.64
CA PHE A 75 7.40 3.28 13.24
C PHE A 75 8.07 4.06 14.38
N TYR A 76 8.26 5.37 14.19
CA TYR A 76 8.87 6.25 15.19
C TYR A 76 7.87 6.94 16.13
N ASP A 77 6.61 6.47 16.17
CA ASP A 77 5.56 7.01 17.04
C ASP A 77 5.30 8.52 16.89
N LYS A 78 5.62 9.08 15.71
CA LYS A 78 5.37 10.50 15.40
C LYS A 78 3.89 10.76 15.15
N ASN A 79 3.23 9.84 14.46
CA ASN A 79 1.80 9.92 14.14
C ASN A 79 1.28 8.53 13.77
N PRO A 80 0.17 8.02 14.34
CA PRO A 80 -0.43 6.77 13.89
C PRO A 80 -0.82 6.84 12.41
N PHE A 81 -0.66 5.73 11.70
CA PHE A 81 -1.10 5.63 10.32
C PHE A 81 -1.94 4.37 10.11
N GLN A 82 -3.24 4.60 10.00
CA GLN A 82 -4.28 3.60 9.91
C GLN A 82 -5.27 4.06 8.85
N LYS A 83 -4.91 3.90 7.57
CA LYS A 83 -5.70 4.40 6.44
C LYS A 83 -5.97 3.30 5.42
N ILE A 84 -7.23 3.27 4.99
CA ILE A 84 -7.76 2.37 3.98
C ILE A 84 -8.41 3.27 2.94
N ASP A 85 -8.04 3.07 1.69
CA ASP A 85 -8.60 3.78 0.55
C ASP A 85 -9.96 3.20 0.12
N CYS A 86 -10.60 3.75 -0.91
CA CYS A 86 -11.77 3.14 -1.55
C CYS A 86 -11.42 1.86 -2.36
N PRO A 87 -12.40 1.13 -2.89
CA PRO A 87 -12.15 0.06 -3.86
C PRO A 87 -11.46 0.56 -5.14
N TYR A 88 -10.62 -0.28 -5.75
CA TYR A 88 -9.96 -0.01 -7.04
C TYR A 88 -10.97 0.37 -8.12
N PRO A 89 -10.65 1.29 -9.05
CA PRO A 89 -9.42 2.09 -9.16
C PRO A 89 -9.61 3.51 -8.63
N CYS A 90 -9.23 3.81 -7.38
CA CYS A 90 -9.44 5.15 -6.84
C CYS A 90 -8.17 5.92 -6.44
N ASP A 91 -7.08 5.22 -6.13
CA ASP A 91 -5.77 5.82 -5.92
C ASP A 91 -5.16 6.20 -7.27
N LYS A 92 -5.25 7.49 -7.58
CA LYS A 92 -4.72 8.08 -8.82
C LYS A 92 -3.21 8.27 -8.80
N THR A 93 -2.55 7.97 -7.68
CA THR A 93 -1.09 8.10 -7.52
C THR A 93 -0.36 6.78 -7.74
N CYS A 94 -1.09 5.72 -8.06
CA CYS A 94 -0.54 4.41 -8.35
C CYS A 94 0.25 4.38 -9.66
N HIS A 95 1.44 3.80 -9.60
CA HIS A 95 2.13 3.24 -10.76
C HIS A 95 1.57 1.84 -11.02
N ASN A 96 0.34 1.77 -11.51
CA ASN A 96 -0.29 0.49 -11.83
C ASN A 96 0.55 -0.21 -12.91
N ARG A 97 0.90 -1.49 -12.69
CA ARG A 97 1.45 -2.33 -13.76
C ARG A 97 0.33 -2.69 -14.72
N VAL A 98 -0.14 -1.72 -15.49
CA VAL A 98 -0.91 -2.01 -16.68
C VAL A 98 0.12 -2.61 -17.64
N SER A 99 0.00 -3.90 -17.92
CA SER A 99 0.71 -4.50 -19.04
C SER A 99 0.20 -3.79 -20.30
N ASP A 100 0.84 -2.70 -20.69
CA ASP A 100 0.72 -2.21 -22.05
C ASP A 100 1.35 -3.30 -22.93
N PRO A 101 0.59 -3.97 -23.81
CA PRO A 101 1.16 -4.98 -24.70
C PRO A 101 2.24 -4.42 -25.63
N ASN A 102 2.40 -3.09 -25.71
CA ASN A 102 3.36 -2.40 -26.56
C ASN A 102 4.62 -1.93 -25.83
N VAL A 103 4.75 -2.12 -24.51
CA VAL A 103 5.95 -1.70 -23.75
C VAL A 103 6.79 -2.92 -23.41
N HIS A 104 7.94 -3.05 -24.06
CA HIS A 104 8.87 -4.14 -23.79
C HIS A 104 9.62 -3.90 -22.48
N PRO A 105 9.96 -4.96 -21.71
CA PRO A 105 10.65 -4.84 -20.43
C PRO A 105 12.04 -4.15 -20.48
N PHE A 106 12.56 -3.89 -21.69
CA PHE A 106 13.87 -3.28 -21.93
C PHE A 106 13.79 -1.79 -22.28
N ASP A 107 12.59 -1.19 -22.39
CA ASP A 107 12.41 0.24 -22.72
C ASP A 107 12.25 1.13 -21.47
N ILE A 108 12.57 0.61 -20.28
CA ILE A 108 12.65 1.43 -19.05
C ILE A 108 14.10 1.88 -18.92
N ASP A 109 14.37 3.08 -19.43
CA ASP A 109 15.64 3.79 -19.21
C ASP A 109 15.88 3.97 -17.70
N ILE A 110 17.08 3.58 -17.28
CA ILE A 110 17.67 3.79 -15.93
C ILE A 110 17.89 5.28 -15.68
#